data_AF-A0A971YB35-F1
#
_entry.id   AF-A0A971YB35-F1
#
_cell.length_a   1.000
_cell.length_b   1.000
_cell.length_c   1.000
_cell.angle_alpha   90.00
_cell.angle_beta   90.00
_cell.angle_gamma   90.00
#
_symmetry.space_group_name_H-M   'P 1'
#
loop_
_entity.id
_entity.type
_entity.pdbx_description
1 polymer ?
#
loop_
_entity_poly.entity_id
_entity_poly.type
_entity_poly.pdbx_seq_one_letter_code
_entity_poly.pdbx_strand_id
1 'polypeptide(L)'
;VNVATDEKDRLWIYFGTGRFYNQRDADQKSKRSLFGIKEPINNNTSENTWDTVLASNLYPSTDIEISNGTCVGKYTAQCVAIKRKNGTPLSWDTLVAEVQAKDGWRQNFTPAWERVTDQAGILGDAVIFTTYTPSEQICDFGGSSNLWGLYYITGTPYYDPILGSSSSHLLFVTLGDGKASRPSFIIKKDGTVDVPVQVGGKLVKPTIKPPNYQSLRSRSAFWRENILN
;
A
#
# COMPACT_ATOMS: atom_id res chain seq x y z
N VAL A 1 -3.96 -10.77 -3.44
CA VAL A 1 -3.03 -10.97 -2.31
C VAL A 1 -1.62 -10.98 -2.88
N ASN A 2 -0.66 -10.33 -2.22
CA ASN A 2 0.77 -10.39 -2.56
C ASN A 2 1.57 -10.65 -1.29
N VAL A 3 2.80 -11.13 -1.48
CA VAL A 3 3.68 -11.54 -0.38
C VAL A 3 5.06 -10.95 -0.60
N ALA A 4 5.72 -10.52 0.48
CA ALA A 4 7.12 -10.08 0.47
C ALA A 4 7.81 -10.45 1.78
N THR A 5 9.13 -10.27 1.84
CA THR A 5 9.92 -10.44 3.06
C THR A 5 10.57 -9.12 3.48
N ASP A 6 10.60 -8.84 4.78
CA ASP A 6 11.29 -7.67 5.34
C ASP A 6 12.80 -7.89 5.53
N GLU A 7 13.48 -6.91 6.13
CA GLU A 7 14.92 -6.97 6.45
C GLU A 7 15.32 -8.06 7.45
N LYS A 8 14.35 -8.63 8.16
CA LYS A 8 14.57 -9.70 9.14
C LYS A 8 14.08 -11.04 8.61
N ASP A 9 13.93 -11.17 7.28
CA ASP A 9 13.38 -12.33 6.58
C ASP A 9 11.97 -12.73 7.06
N ARG A 10 11.21 -11.81 7.69
CA ARG A 10 9.84 -12.10 8.11
C ARG A 10 8.90 -11.95 6.93
N LEU A 11 7.95 -12.88 6.83
CA LEU A 11 6.94 -12.89 5.80
C LEU A 11 5.88 -11.81 6.03
N TRP A 12 5.51 -11.10 4.98
CA TRP A 12 4.45 -10.11 4.97
C TRP A 12 3.43 -10.41 3.89
N ILE A 13 2.15 -10.28 4.22
CA ILE A 13 1.02 -10.53 3.32
C ILE A 13 0.24 -9.23 3.14
N TYR A 14 0.05 -8.83 1.87
CA TYR A 14 -0.64 -7.62 1.48
C TYR A 14 -1.90 -7.92 0.70
N PHE A 15 -3.03 -7.39 1.17
CA PHE A 15 -4.31 -7.55 0.49
C PHE A 15 -5.25 -6.40 0.79
N GLY A 16 -6.10 -6.09 -0.18
CA GLY A 16 -7.15 -5.10 -0.03
C GLY A 16 -8.51 -5.76 0.03
N THR A 17 -9.46 -5.03 0.60
CA THR A 17 -10.86 -5.46 0.66
C THR A 17 -11.67 -4.76 -0.42
N GLY A 18 -12.60 -5.50 -1.00
CA GLY A 18 -13.37 -5.01 -2.12
C GLY A 18 -13.93 -6.13 -2.98
N ARG A 19 -15.14 -5.90 -3.48
CA ARG A 19 -15.78 -6.72 -4.51
C ARG A 19 -16.49 -5.78 -5.47
N PHE A 20 -16.44 -6.08 -6.76
CA PHE A 20 -17.23 -5.39 -7.78
C PHE A 20 -17.46 -6.34 -8.96
N TYR A 21 -18.40 -7.27 -8.78
CA TYR A 21 -18.74 -8.27 -9.81
C TYR A 21 -20.01 -7.87 -10.56
N ASN A 22 -20.90 -7.12 -9.91
CA ASN A 22 -22.12 -6.62 -10.52
C ASN A 22 -22.44 -5.20 -10.02
N GLN A 23 -23.44 -4.58 -10.63
CA GLN A 23 -23.80 -3.20 -10.35
C GLN A 23 -24.27 -2.97 -8.91
N ARG A 24 -24.93 -3.96 -8.26
CA ARG A 24 -25.39 -3.84 -6.86
C ARG A 24 -24.24 -3.77 -5.86
N ASP A 25 -23.03 -4.15 -6.25
CA ASP A 25 -21.87 -3.94 -5.40
C ASP A 25 -21.53 -2.44 -5.25
N ALA A 26 -21.95 -1.57 -6.18
CA ALA A 26 -21.76 -0.12 -6.07
C ALA A 26 -22.40 0.47 -4.79
N ASP A 27 -23.54 -0.09 -4.41
CA ASP A 27 -24.37 0.34 -3.27
C ASP A 27 -23.72 0.03 -1.91
N GLN A 28 -22.72 -0.84 -1.88
CA GLN A 28 -22.04 -1.20 -0.64
C GLN A 28 -21.17 -0.05 -0.11
N LYS A 29 -21.67 0.64 0.92
CA LYS A 29 -20.97 1.78 1.55
C LYS A 29 -20.09 1.43 2.77
N SER A 30 -19.99 0.16 3.12
CA SER A 30 -19.18 -0.31 4.25
C SER A 30 -17.70 0.02 4.06
N LYS A 31 -17.01 0.39 5.15
CA LYS A 31 -15.58 0.73 5.12
C LYS A 31 -14.73 -0.40 4.55
N ARG A 32 -13.84 -0.03 3.64
CA ARG A 32 -12.81 -0.88 3.05
C ARG A 32 -11.42 -0.37 3.39
N SER A 33 -10.47 -1.28 3.30
CA SER A 33 -9.09 -1.08 3.73
C SER A 33 -8.14 -1.95 2.93
N LEU A 34 -6.87 -1.52 2.91
CA LEU A 34 -5.71 -2.35 2.64
C LEU A 34 -5.09 -2.81 3.96
N PHE A 35 -4.57 -4.03 3.96
CA PHE A 35 -3.86 -4.64 5.08
C PHE A 35 -2.46 -5.03 4.65
N GLY A 36 -1.50 -4.82 5.55
CA GLY A 36 -0.19 -5.47 5.53
C GLY A 36 -0.05 -6.27 6.82
N ILE A 37 -0.13 -7.60 6.72
CA ILE A 37 -0.07 -8.51 7.85
C ILE A 37 1.33 -9.08 7.94
N LYS A 38 1.93 -8.99 9.12
CA LYS A 38 3.23 -9.58 9.43
C LYS A 38 3.01 -10.97 9.99
N GLU A 39 3.64 -11.97 9.39
CA GLU A 39 3.53 -13.35 9.84
C GLU A 39 4.05 -13.47 11.29
N PRO A 40 3.25 -14.01 12.22
CA PRO A 40 3.71 -14.31 13.57
C PRO A 40 4.84 -15.35 13.54
N ILE A 41 5.84 -15.14 14.39
CA ILE A 41 6.99 -16.04 14.51
C ILE A 41 7.13 -16.54 15.93
N ASN A 42 7.69 -17.74 16.08
CA ASN A 42 8.14 -18.23 17.36
C ASN A 42 9.41 -17.48 17.76
N ASN A 43 9.38 -16.75 18.87
CA ASN A 43 10.53 -15.95 19.32
C ASN A 43 11.79 -16.76 19.63
N ASN A 44 11.67 -18.07 19.85
CA ASN A 44 12.81 -18.95 20.15
C ASN A 44 13.43 -19.55 18.88
N THR A 45 12.60 -19.93 17.90
CA THR A 45 13.07 -20.64 16.68
C THR A 45 13.12 -19.75 15.45
N SER A 46 12.51 -18.55 15.51
CA SER A 46 12.30 -17.65 14.37
C SER A 46 11.49 -18.27 13.22
N GLU A 47 10.75 -19.34 13.49
CA GLU A 47 9.88 -20.01 12.52
C GLU A 47 8.48 -19.38 12.48
N ASN A 48 7.85 -19.38 11.31
CA ASN A 48 6.46 -18.94 11.14
C ASN A 48 5.51 -19.85 11.93
N THR A 49 4.58 -19.26 12.68
CA THR A 49 3.62 -20.04 13.49
C THR A 49 2.27 -20.23 12.81
N TRP A 50 1.96 -19.44 11.78
CA TRP A 50 0.65 -19.42 11.09
C TRP A 50 -0.51 -19.11 12.04
N ASP A 51 -0.22 -18.45 13.17
CA ASP A 51 -1.21 -18.11 14.17
C ASP A 51 -2.20 -17.05 13.67
N THR A 52 -3.33 -16.96 14.37
CA THR A 52 -4.36 -15.98 14.06
C THR A 52 -3.89 -14.56 14.40
N VAL A 53 -3.91 -13.66 13.42
CA VAL A 53 -3.70 -12.22 13.62
C VAL A 53 -5.05 -11.51 13.83
N LEU A 54 -5.20 -10.86 14.98
CA LEU A 54 -6.41 -10.10 15.30
C LEU A 54 -6.35 -8.68 14.70
N ALA A 55 -7.44 -8.26 14.07
CA ALA A 55 -7.53 -6.91 13.48
C ALA A 55 -7.35 -5.77 14.51
N SER A 56 -7.58 -6.04 15.80
CA SER A 56 -7.35 -5.10 16.91
C SER A 56 -5.87 -4.86 17.20
N ASN A 57 -4.99 -5.78 16.81
CA ASN A 57 -3.55 -5.68 17.01
C ASN A 57 -2.85 -4.95 15.85
N LEU A 58 -3.57 -4.59 14.78
CA LEU A 58 -2.99 -3.89 13.64
C LEU A 58 -2.81 -2.41 13.93
N TYR A 59 -1.69 -1.85 13.46
CA TYR A 59 -1.45 -0.42 13.53
C TYR A 59 -2.42 0.36 12.62
N PRO A 60 -3.06 1.43 13.11
CA PRO A 60 -3.96 2.26 12.30
C PRO A 60 -3.16 3.30 11.48
N SER A 61 -2.67 2.91 10.31
CA SER A 61 -1.84 3.79 9.46
C SER A 61 -2.59 4.98 8.86
N THR A 62 -3.93 4.93 8.88
CA THR A 62 -4.80 5.97 8.29
C THR A 62 -4.69 7.31 8.99
N ASP A 63 -4.27 7.29 10.25
CA ASP A 63 -4.15 8.50 11.05
C ASP A 63 -2.75 9.12 10.95
N ILE A 64 -1.85 8.57 10.12
CA ILE A 64 -0.50 9.12 9.94
C ILE A 64 -0.45 10.08 8.77
N GLU A 65 -0.01 11.30 9.06
CA GLU A 65 0.25 12.34 8.07
C GLU A 65 1.75 12.63 8.04
N ILE A 66 2.31 12.63 6.83
CA ILE A 66 3.69 13.04 6.58
C ILE A 66 3.64 14.31 5.74
N SER A 67 4.39 15.32 6.16
CA SER A 67 4.57 16.56 5.42
C SER A 67 6.05 16.89 5.28
N ASN A 68 6.36 17.75 4.32
CA ASN A 68 7.70 18.34 4.21
C ASN A 68 8.06 18.99 5.56
N GLY A 69 9.23 18.65 6.09
CA GLY A 69 9.76 19.28 7.29
C GLY A 69 10.76 20.38 6.95
N THR A 70 11.78 20.52 7.78
CA THR A 70 12.64 21.71 7.85
C THR A 70 13.77 21.75 6.81
N CYS A 71 14.05 20.64 6.11
CA CYS A 71 15.13 20.58 5.14
C CYS A 71 14.64 20.93 3.73
N VAL A 72 15.14 22.03 3.16
CA VAL A 72 14.84 22.41 1.78
C VAL A 72 15.55 21.46 0.82
N GLY A 73 14.79 20.80 -0.07
CA GLY A 73 15.33 19.99 -1.18
C GLY A 73 15.93 18.63 -0.79
N LYS A 74 15.71 18.15 0.45
CA LYS A 74 16.17 16.82 0.90
C LYS A 74 15.02 16.02 1.51
N TYR A 75 14.85 14.79 1.03
CA TYR A 75 13.89 13.82 1.56
C TYR A 75 14.64 12.73 2.32
N THR A 76 14.86 12.96 3.61
CA THR A 76 15.46 11.97 4.53
C THR A 76 14.52 11.75 5.71
N ALA A 77 14.72 10.63 6.41
CA ALA A 77 13.94 10.27 7.60
C ALA A 77 13.92 11.36 8.69
N GLN A 78 14.98 12.17 8.77
CA GLN A 78 15.12 13.27 9.75
C GLN A 78 14.49 14.59 9.28
N CYS A 79 14.15 14.69 8.00
CA CYS A 79 13.74 15.94 7.36
C CYS A 79 12.23 16.05 7.16
N VAL A 80 11.47 14.97 7.38
CA VAL A 80 10.01 14.97 7.28
C VAL A 80 9.36 15.25 8.62
N ALA A 81 8.25 15.99 8.61
CA ALA A 81 7.41 16.14 9.78
C ALA A 81 6.33 15.05 9.72
N ILE A 82 6.27 14.22 10.76
CA ILE A 82 5.28 13.14 10.88
C ILE A 82 4.42 13.46 12.09
N LYS A 83 3.11 13.39 11.93
CA LYS A 83 2.15 13.57 13.01
C LYS A 83 1.02 12.58 12.86
N ARG A 84 0.37 12.28 13.98
CA ARG A 84 -0.95 11.65 13.95
C ARG A 84 -1.99 12.74 13.68
N LYS A 85 -3.08 12.42 12.99
CA LYS A 85 -4.15 13.34 12.58
C LYS A 85 -4.64 14.25 13.71
N ASN A 86 -4.58 13.80 14.96
CA ASN A 86 -4.86 14.58 16.18
C ASN A 86 -3.83 14.32 17.32
N GLY A 87 -2.58 14.02 16.99
CA GLY A 87 -1.59 13.63 18.00
C GLY A 87 -0.30 14.43 17.94
N THR A 88 0.63 14.04 18.81
CA THR A 88 1.97 14.64 18.86
C THR A 88 2.80 14.25 17.64
N PRO A 89 3.72 15.13 17.21
CA PRO A 89 4.73 14.79 16.23
C PRO A 89 5.56 13.58 16.69
N LEU A 90 5.99 12.76 15.74
CA LEU A 90 6.89 11.64 15.98
C LEU A 90 7.99 11.59 14.90
N SER A 91 9.10 10.92 15.20
CA SER A 91 10.15 10.66 14.22
C SER A 91 9.80 9.45 13.34
N TRP A 92 10.50 9.34 12.20
CA TRP A 92 10.36 8.18 11.31
C TRP A 92 10.70 6.87 12.04
N ASP A 93 11.78 6.84 12.82
CA ASP A 93 12.20 5.65 13.55
C ASP A 93 11.17 5.22 14.60
N THR A 94 10.54 6.17 15.28
CA THR A 94 9.44 5.88 16.21
C THR A 94 8.24 5.29 15.48
N LEU A 95 7.86 5.85 14.32
CA LEU A 95 6.77 5.30 13.51
C LEU A 95 7.05 3.85 13.11
N VAL A 96 8.25 3.58 12.58
CA VAL A 96 8.66 2.24 12.16
C VAL A 96 8.65 1.29 13.37
N ALA A 97 9.22 1.70 14.51
CA ALA A 97 9.25 0.88 15.72
C ALA A 97 7.84 0.54 16.23
N GLU A 98 6.94 1.52 16.24
CA GLU A 98 5.55 1.32 16.67
C GLU A 98 4.80 0.33 15.78
N VAL A 99 4.91 0.44 14.44
CA VAL A 99 4.27 -0.53 13.53
C VAL A 99 4.92 -1.90 13.67
N GLN A 100 6.24 -1.95 13.85
CA GLN A 100 6.96 -3.21 14.00
C GLN A 100 6.67 -3.94 15.31
N ALA A 101 6.19 -3.23 16.33
CA ALA A 101 5.68 -3.80 17.58
C ALA A 101 4.25 -4.35 17.47
N LYS A 102 3.58 -4.16 16.32
CA LYS A 102 2.24 -4.67 16.00
C LYS A 102 2.30 -5.85 15.04
N ASP A 103 1.18 -6.54 14.87
CA ASP A 103 1.06 -7.71 13.97
C ASP A 103 0.93 -7.31 12.49
N GLY A 104 1.13 -6.02 12.20
CA GLY A 104 0.97 -5.43 10.88
C GLY A 104 0.26 -4.09 10.97
N TRP A 105 -0.35 -3.68 9.86
CA TRP A 105 -1.01 -2.40 9.72
C TRP A 105 -2.28 -2.47 8.87
N ARG A 106 -3.14 -1.48 9.06
CA ARG A 106 -4.38 -1.28 8.29
C ARG A 106 -4.46 0.15 7.78
N GLN A 107 -4.70 0.28 6.47
CA GLN A 107 -4.98 1.54 5.81
C GLN A 107 -6.43 1.56 5.32
N ASN A 108 -7.28 2.30 6.02
CA ASN A 108 -8.68 2.54 5.68
C ASN A 108 -8.80 3.56 4.54
N PHE A 109 -9.71 3.30 3.61
CA PHE A 109 -9.95 4.20 2.50
C PHE A 109 -10.93 5.32 2.83
N THR A 110 -10.77 6.44 2.11
CA THR A 110 -11.67 7.58 2.15
C THR A 110 -11.87 8.05 0.70
N PRO A 111 -13.08 7.90 0.12
CA PRO A 111 -14.33 7.51 0.79
C PRO A 111 -14.39 6.05 1.25
N ALA A 112 -15.32 5.73 2.15
CA ALA A 112 -15.35 4.44 2.82
C ALA A 112 -15.54 3.23 1.88
N TRP A 113 -16.16 3.45 0.72
CA TRP A 113 -16.53 2.44 -0.27
C TRP A 113 -15.57 2.32 -1.45
N GLU A 114 -14.48 3.09 -1.44
CA GLU A 114 -13.33 2.84 -2.29
C GLU A 114 -12.81 1.43 -2.03
N ARG A 115 -12.43 0.68 -3.05
CA ARG A 115 -12.21 -0.76 -2.91
C ARG A 115 -11.06 -1.24 -3.78
N VAL A 116 -10.37 -2.27 -3.32
CA VAL A 116 -9.34 -2.96 -4.10
C VAL A 116 -9.98 -4.13 -4.82
N THR A 117 -9.91 -4.17 -6.14
CA THR A 117 -10.52 -5.24 -6.95
C THR A 117 -9.50 -6.16 -7.60
N ASP A 118 -8.24 -5.76 -7.59
CA ASP A 118 -7.17 -6.41 -8.32
C ASP A 118 -5.94 -6.60 -7.42
N GLN A 119 -5.00 -7.41 -7.87
CA GLN A 119 -3.78 -7.68 -7.11
C GLN A 119 -2.90 -6.43 -7.04
N ALA A 120 -2.38 -6.13 -5.86
CA ALA A 120 -1.29 -5.17 -5.67
C ALA A 120 0.00 -5.65 -6.37
N GLY A 121 1.01 -4.81 -6.41
CA GLY A 121 2.38 -5.19 -6.74
C GLY A 121 3.33 -4.61 -5.70
N ILE A 122 4.39 -5.34 -5.38
CA ILE A 122 5.39 -4.92 -4.40
C ILE A 122 6.69 -4.69 -5.14
N LEU A 123 7.24 -3.48 -5.03
CA LEU A 123 8.46 -3.09 -5.70
C LEU A 123 9.24 -2.09 -4.86
N GLY A 124 10.50 -2.42 -4.57
CA GLY A 124 11.45 -1.54 -3.87
C GLY A 124 10.89 -0.91 -2.60
N ASP A 125 10.40 -1.74 -1.69
CA ASP A 125 9.81 -1.36 -0.40
C ASP A 125 8.50 -0.55 -0.50
N ALA A 126 7.89 -0.48 -1.68
CA ALA A 126 6.57 0.09 -1.88
C ALA A 126 5.52 -0.98 -2.23
N VAL A 127 4.33 -0.84 -1.66
CA VAL A 127 3.12 -1.56 -2.05
C VAL A 127 2.31 -0.65 -2.97
N ILE A 128 2.22 -1.02 -4.24
CA ILE A 128 1.56 -0.27 -5.30
C ILE A 128 0.29 -1.01 -5.70
N PHE A 129 -0.85 -0.35 -5.69
CA PHE A 129 -2.13 -1.00 -6.01
C PHE A 129 -3.12 0.00 -6.56
N THR A 130 -4.09 -0.51 -7.30
CA THR A 130 -5.20 0.29 -7.81
C THR A 130 -6.43 0.09 -6.94
N THR A 131 -7.17 1.17 -6.77
CA THR A 131 -8.49 1.17 -6.14
C THR A 131 -9.53 1.70 -7.11
N TYR A 132 -10.77 1.33 -6.86
CA TYR A 132 -11.92 1.82 -7.58
C TYR A 132 -12.95 2.37 -6.60
N THR A 133 -13.53 3.50 -6.91
CA THR A 133 -14.65 4.09 -6.18
C THR A 133 -15.83 4.12 -7.12
N PRO A 134 -16.75 3.14 -7.05
CA PRO A 134 -17.93 3.16 -7.90
C PRO A 134 -18.78 4.41 -7.64
N SER A 135 -19.37 4.94 -8.72
CA SER A 135 -20.44 5.92 -8.66
C SER A 135 -21.74 5.32 -9.19
N GLU A 136 -22.84 5.73 -8.59
CA GLU A 136 -24.21 5.36 -8.99
C GLU A 136 -24.86 6.44 -9.86
N GLN A 137 -24.20 7.59 -10.04
CA GLN A 137 -24.74 8.66 -10.87
C GLN A 137 -24.62 8.26 -12.35
N ILE A 138 -25.74 8.36 -13.07
CA ILE A 138 -25.84 8.01 -14.50
C ILE A 138 -24.85 8.82 -15.36
N CYS A 139 -24.45 10.00 -14.89
CA CYS A 139 -23.51 10.89 -15.55
C CYS A 139 -22.04 10.67 -15.15
N ASP A 140 -21.80 9.94 -14.07
CA ASP A 140 -20.43 9.57 -13.70
C ASP A 140 -20.08 8.33 -14.53
N PHE A 141 -18.88 8.28 -15.11
CA PHE A 141 -18.44 7.20 -16.00
C PHE A 141 -18.19 5.86 -15.25
N GLY A 142 -19.12 5.46 -14.38
CA GLY A 142 -19.10 4.28 -13.52
C GLY A 142 -18.45 4.49 -12.16
N GLY A 143 -17.68 5.57 -11.98
CA GLY A 143 -16.84 5.82 -10.82
C GLY A 143 -15.42 6.23 -11.21
N SER A 144 -14.52 6.33 -10.24
CA SER A 144 -13.13 6.76 -10.46
C SER A 144 -12.13 5.80 -9.83
N SER A 145 -10.92 5.75 -10.38
CA SER A 145 -9.84 4.92 -9.86
C SER A 145 -8.64 5.74 -9.41
N ASN A 146 -7.95 5.23 -8.40
CA ASN A 146 -6.71 5.81 -7.89
C ASN A 146 -5.58 4.77 -7.96
N LEU A 147 -4.34 5.26 -8.14
CA LEU A 147 -3.12 4.49 -7.92
C LEU A 147 -2.56 4.86 -6.56
N TRP A 148 -2.49 3.90 -5.66
CA TRP A 148 -1.93 4.04 -4.33
C TRP A 148 -0.49 3.57 -4.27
N GLY A 149 0.29 4.19 -3.38
CA GLY A 149 1.69 3.85 -3.15
C GLY A 149 2.04 4.05 -1.69
N LEU A 150 2.26 2.95 -0.98
CA LEU A 150 2.50 2.95 0.47
C LEU A 150 3.84 2.29 0.79
N TYR A 151 4.49 2.72 1.85
CA TYR A 151 5.65 2.02 2.39
C TYR A 151 5.23 0.66 2.96
N TYR A 152 5.91 -0.42 2.55
CA TYR A 152 5.47 -1.79 2.83
C TYR A 152 5.44 -2.15 4.32
N ILE A 153 6.32 -1.55 5.13
CA ILE A 153 6.38 -1.82 6.58
C ILE A 153 5.32 -1.06 7.36
N THR A 154 5.02 0.20 7.00
CA THR A 154 4.16 1.07 7.82
C THR A 154 2.76 1.25 7.26
N GLY A 155 2.53 1.02 5.97
CA GLY A 155 1.26 1.32 5.31
C GLY A 155 0.96 2.82 5.18
N THR A 156 1.99 3.68 5.29
CA THR A 156 1.90 5.14 5.21
C THR A 156 2.63 5.64 3.96
N PRO A 157 2.64 6.95 3.65
CA PRO A 157 3.61 7.49 2.70
C PRO A 157 5.05 7.21 3.19
N TYR A 158 6.00 7.19 2.27
CA TYR A 158 7.42 7.10 2.59
C TYR A 158 8.03 8.50 2.68
N TYR A 159 9.09 8.70 3.49
CA TYR A 159 9.68 10.03 3.66
C TYR A 159 10.24 10.62 2.35
N ASP A 160 10.70 9.78 1.42
CA ASP A 160 10.97 10.13 0.02
C ASP A 160 9.74 9.77 -0.82
N PRO A 161 8.95 10.72 -1.33
CA PRO A 161 7.66 10.41 -1.93
C PRO A 161 7.71 9.36 -3.04
N ILE A 162 6.88 8.33 -2.89
CA ILE A 162 6.72 7.25 -3.88
C ILE A 162 5.97 7.76 -5.11
N LEU A 163 4.95 8.57 -4.90
CA LEU A 163 4.02 9.07 -5.91
C LEU A 163 4.18 10.58 -6.11
N GLY A 164 3.97 11.04 -7.34
CA GLY A 164 3.88 12.47 -7.66
C GLY A 164 5.23 13.17 -7.76
N SER A 165 5.19 14.50 -7.71
CA SER A 165 6.41 15.31 -7.61
C SER A 165 6.96 15.23 -6.19
N SER A 166 8.27 15.38 -6.06
CA SER A 166 8.98 15.17 -4.79
C SER A 166 8.46 16.05 -3.64
N SER A 167 7.72 17.13 -3.91
CA SER A 167 7.18 18.04 -2.89
C SER A 167 5.90 17.57 -2.17
N SER A 168 5.34 16.41 -2.49
CA SER A 168 4.07 15.96 -1.88
C SER A 168 4.10 14.49 -1.49
N HIS A 169 3.88 14.21 -0.20
CA HIS A 169 3.74 12.86 0.36
C HIS A 169 2.35 12.28 0.08
N LEU A 170 2.06 12.04 -1.20
CA LEU A 170 0.77 11.54 -1.64
C LEU A 170 0.59 10.05 -1.27
N LEU A 171 -0.58 9.73 -0.72
CA LEU A 171 -1.02 8.34 -0.55
C LEU A 171 -1.45 7.71 -1.88
N PHE A 172 -2.05 8.51 -2.76
CA PHE A 172 -2.54 8.10 -4.05
C PHE A 172 -2.54 9.24 -5.07
N VAL A 173 -2.57 8.87 -6.36
CA VAL A 173 -2.85 9.77 -7.48
C VAL A 173 -4.09 9.28 -8.23
N THR A 174 -4.92 10.20 -8.69
CA THR A 174 -6.12 9.85 -9.45
C THR A 174 -5.74 9.44 -10.87
N LEU A 175 -6.24 8.28 -11.29
CA LEU A 175 -6.03 7.75 -12.65
C LEU A 175 -7.10 8.20 -13.63
N GLY A 176 -8.27 8.63 -13.13
CA GLY A 176 -9.41 9.07 -13.91
C GLY A 176 -10.59 8.12 -13.76
N ASP A 177 -11.56 8.28 -14.65
CA ASP A 177 -12.84 7.59 -14.54
C ASP A 177 -12.83 6.18 -15.14
N GLY A 178 -13.59 5.30 -14.51
CA GLY A 178 -13.68 3.88 -14.82
C GLY A 178 -12.81 3.01 -13.91
N LYS A 179 -13.04 1.70 -13.97
CA LYS A 179 -12.29 0.71 -13.19
C LYS A 179 -10.88 0.55 -13.74
N ALA A 180 -9.89 0.67 -12.86
CA ALA A 180 -8.49 0.43 -13.17
C ALA A 180 -8.16 -1.06 -13.21
N SER A 181 -7.28 -1.46 -14.13
CA SER A 181 -6.65 -2.78 -14.14
C SER A 181 -5.63 -2.94 -13.01
N ARG A 182 -5.08 -4.15 -12.84
CA ARG A 182 -3.89 -4.33 -12.01
C ARG A 182 -2.73 -3.44 -12.51
N PRO A 183 -1.88 -2.91 -11.61
CA PRO A 183 -0.66 -2.22 -12.01
C PRO A 183 0.38 -3.20 -12.57
N SER A 184 1.16 -2.73 -13.54
CA SER A 184 2.37 -3.40 -14.05
C SER A 184 3.57 -2.46 -13.88
N PHE A 185 4.80 -2.96 -14.00
CA PHE A 185 6.00 -2.17 -13.72
C PHE A 185 6.98 -2.19 -14.88
N ILE A 186 7.38 -1.00 -15.33
CA ILE A 186 8.46 -0.80 -16.29
C ILE A 186 9.55 -0.01 -15.58
N ILE A 187 10.63 -0.70 -15.18
CA ILE A 187 11.75 -0.11 -14.47
C ILE A 187 12.66 0.60 -15.47
N LYS A 188 12.96 1.88 -15.23
CA LYS A 188 13.87 2.67 -16.06
C LYS A 188 15.28 2.67 -15.49
N LYS A 189 16.25 3.01 -16.35
CA LYS A 189 17.67 3.10 -15.97
C LYS A 189 17.95 4.21 -14.93
N ASP A 190 17.09 5.22 -14.84
CA ASP A 190 17.21 6.31 -13.87
C ASP A 190 16.68 5.95 -12.47
N GLY A 191 16.21 4.71 -12.28
CA GLY A 191 15.65 4.21 -11.01
C GLY A 191 14.17 4.54 -10.82
N THR A 192 13.54 5.29 -11.73
CA THR A 192 12.08 5.50 -11.73
C THR A 192 11.36 4.31 -12.35
N VAL A 193 10.07 4.17 -12.02
CA VAL A 193 9.24 3.07 -12.52
C VAL A 193 7.98 3.64 -13.13
N ASP A 194 7.74 3.33 -14.40
CA ASP A 194 6.44 3.59 -15.02
C ASP A 194 5.46 2.49 -14.63
N VAL A 195 4.25 2.90 -14.25
CA VAL A 195 3.17 2.00 -13.84
C VAL A 195 2.03 2.07 -14.85
N PRO A 196 2.08 1.33 -15.97
CA PRO A 196 0.97 1.30 -16.90
C PRO A 196 -0.26 0.64 -16.27
N VAL A 197 -1.39 1.33 -16.35
CA VAL A 197 -2.71 0.90 -15.88
C VAL A 197 -3.76 1.25 -16.94
N GLN A 198 -4.62 0.29 -17.27
CA GLN A 198 -5.77 0.55 -18.13
C GLN A 198 -6.93 1.04 -17.27
N VAL A 199 -7.51 2.19 -17.62
CA VAL A 199 -8.63 2.83 -16.90
C VAL A 199 -9.60 3.41 -17.92
N GLY A 200 -10.89 3.05 -17.85
CA GLY A 200 -11.92 3.62 -18.72
C GLY A 200 -11.62 3.47 -20.23
N GLY A 201 -10.96 2.37 -20.63
CA GLY A 201 -10.57 2.13 -22.03
C GLY A 201 -9.32 2.90 -22.49
N LYS A 202 -8.67 3.67 -21.61
CA LYS A 202 -7.42 4.40 -21.88
C LYS A 202 -6.25 3.79 -21.12
N LEU A 203 -5.04 3.96 -21.62
CA LEU A 203 -3.81 3.63 -20.91
C LEU A 203 -3.29 4.87 -20.19
N VAL A 204 -3.17 4.79 -18.86
CA VAL A 204 -2.54 5.81 -18.01
C VAL A 204 -1.23 5.25 -17.50
N LYS A 205 -0.18 6.07 -17.45
CA LYS A 205 1.17 5.61 -17.09
C LYS A 205 1.82 6.58 -16.09
N PRO A 206 1.41 6.59 -14.81
CA PRO A 206 2.10 7.36 -13.78
C PRO A 206 3.53 6.86 -13.58
N THR A 207 4.43 7.76 -13.25
CA THR A 207 5.80 7.42 -12.84
C THR A 207 5.90 7.47 -11.33
N ILE A 208 6.54 6.47 -10.73
CA ILE A 208 6.77 6.35 -9.30
C ILE A 208 8.27 6.24 -9.02
N LYS A 209 8.66 6.54 -7.77
CA LYS A 209 10.02 6.39 -7.27
C LYS A 209 10.00 5.48 -6.04
N PRO A 210 10.14 4.16 -6.20
CA PRO A 210 10.14 3.27 -5.05
C PRO A 210 11.44 3.45 -4.24
N PRO A 211 11.38 3.38 -2.89
CA PRO A 211 12.53 3.60 -2.00
C PRO A 211 13.79 2.84 -2.38
N ASN A 212 13.64 1.56 -2.79
CA ASN A 212 14.76 0.68 -3.02
C ASN A 212 14.57 -0.20 -4.26
N TYR A 213 14.56 0.40 -5.44
CA TYR A 213 14.29 -0.31 -6.71
C TYR A 213 15.27 -1.44 -7.04
N GLN A 214 16.49 -1.42 -6.47
CA GLN A 214 17.52 -2.44 -6.72
C GLN A 214 17.33 -3.70 -5.85
N SER A 215 16.67 -3.55 -4.70
CA SER A 215 16.37 -4.66 -3.80
C SER A 215 15.00 -5.24 -4.13
N LEU A 216 14.93 -6.13 -5.12
CA LEU A 216 13.73 -6.93 -5.39
C LEU A 216 13.53 -7.95 -4.24
N ARG A 217 12.84 -7.53 -3.17
CA ARG A 217 12.50 -8.39 -2.02
C ARG A 217 11.23 -9.24 -2.22
N SER A 218 10.70 -9.24 -3.44
CA SER A 218 9.70 -10.23 -3.85
C SER A 218 10.40 -11.57 -4.07
N ARG A 219 10.73 -12.27 -2.98
CA ARG A 219 11.05 -13.70 -3.07
C ARG A 219 9.72 -14.39 -3.39
N SER A 220 9.67 -15.06 -4.54
CA SER A 220 8.51 -15.86 -4.95
C SER A 220 8.26 -16.97 -3.93
N ALA A 221 7.28 -16.77 -3.06
CA ALA A 221 6.74 -17.83 -2.22
C ALA A 221 5.78 -18.66 -3.09
N PHE A 222 6.25 -19.81 -3.57
CA PHE A 222 5.38 -20.77 -4.25
C PHE A 222 4.64 -21.60 -3.20
N TRP A 223 3.34 -21.81 -3.41
CA TRP A 223 2.59 -22.81 -2.68
C TRP A 223 3.06 -24.21 -3.12
N ARG A 224 3.50 -25.04 -2.17
CA ARG A 224 3.73 -26.47 -2.39
C ARG A 224 2.74 -27.23 -1.53
N GLU A 225 1.93 -28.08 -2.16
CA GLU A 225 1.01 -28.98 -1.47
C GLU A 225 1.81 -29.94 -0.57
N ASN A 226 1.49 -29.96 0.72
CA ASN A 226 2.02 -30.99 1.61
C ASN A 226 1.28 -32.30 1.30
N ILE A 227 1.92 -33.17 0.50
CA ILE A 227 1.48 -34.56 0.37
C ILE A 227 1.87 -35.26 1.67
N LEU A 228 0.88 -35.52 2.52
CA LEU A 228 1.03 -36.43 3.64
C LEU A 228 1.17 -37.85 3.07
N ASN A 229 2.31 -38.49 3.34
CA ASN A 229 2.49 -39.94 3.17
C ASN A 229 1.90 -40.69 4.36
#